data_AF-A0A0K8QM84-F1
#
_entry.id   AF-A0A0K8QM84-F1
#
_cell.length_a   1.000
_cell.length_b   1.000
_cell.length_c   1.000
_cell.angle_alpha   90.00
_cell.angle_beta   90.00
_cell.angle_gamma   90.00
#
_symmetry.space_group_name_H-M   'P 1'
#
loop_
_entity.id
_entity.type
_entity.pdbx_description
1 polymer ?
#
loop_
_entity_poly.entity_id
_entity_poly.type
_entity_poly.pdbx_seq_one_letter_code
_entity_poly.pdbx_strand_id
1 'polypeptide(L)'
;MSAIATETVFALRAPGSGWLATLICALDEASRDPDFDDYHRRLLVQLLREGAPSAAVVAAAHRRMTEFESGLARDHQALPDTPALPSAPPARQRPSLTLVGSSSR
;
A
#
# COMPACT_ATOMS: atom_id res chain seq x y z
N MET A 1 -11.76 -10.04 -19.07
CA MET A 1 -10.76 -10.19 -18.00
C MET A 1 -9.68 -11.12 -18.52
N SER A 2 -8.39 -10.74 -18.43
CA SER A 2 -7.29 -11.62 -18.88
C SER A 2 -7.15 -12.84 -17.96
N ALA A 3 -6.68 -13.98 -18.48
CA ALA A 3 -6.41 -15.18 -17.69
C ALA A 3 -5.46 -14.90 -16.52
N ILE A 4 -4.41 -14.10 -16.77
CA ILE A 4 -3.42 -13.66 -15.77
C ILE A 4 -4.10 -12.91 -14.62
N ALA A 5 -5.02 -11.98 -14.94
CA ALA A 5 -5.73 -11.22 -13.91
C ALA A 5 -6.57 -12.13 -13.01
N THR A 6 -7.13 -13.20 -13.57
CA THR A 6 -7.92 -14.18 -12.81
C THR A 6 -7.03 -15.00 -11.89
N GLU A 7 -5.90 -15.50 -12.39
CA GLU A 7 -4.92 -16.27 -11.62
C GLU A 7 -4.32 -15.46 -10.48
N THR A 8 -3.99 -14.18 -10.71
CA THR A 8 -3.48 -13.29 -9.65
C THR A 8 -4.51 -13.09 -8.54
N VAL A 9 -5.78 -12.90 -8.88
CA VAL A 9 -6.86 -12.79 -7.88
C VAL A 9 -7.00 -14.07 -7.07
N PHE A 10 -6.86 -15.25 -7.70
CA PHE A 10 -6.85 -16.51 -6.97
C PHE A 10 -5.63 -16.64 -6.05
N ALA A 11 -4.43 -16.29 -6.53
CA ALA A 11 -3.21 -16.33 -5.74
C ALA A 11 -3.30 -15.44 -4.48
N LEU A 12 -3.91 -14.26 -4.61
CA LEU A 12 -4.11 -13.34 -3.49
C LEU A 12 -5.05 -13.87 -2.39
N ARG A 13 -5.87 -14.90 -2.67
CA ARG A 13 -6.72 -15.52 -1.65
C ARG A 13 -5.95 -16.45 -0.70
N ALA A 14 -4.72 -16.83 -1.03
CA ALA A 14 -3.93 -17.69 -0.15
C ALA A 14 -3.43 -16.91 1.08
N PRO A 15 -3.46 -17.50 2.29
CA PRO A 15 -3.11 -16.81 3.54
C PRO A 15 -1.63 -16.39 3.63
N GLY A 16 -0.75 -16.93 2.78
CA GLY A 16 0.66 -16.55 2.68
C GLY A 16 0.97 -15.45 1.66
N SER A 17 -0.02 -14.94 0.94
CA SER A 17 0.17 -14.05 -0.20
C SER A 17 0.38 -12.57 0.16
N GLY A 18 0.69 -12.27 1.43
CA GLY A 18 0.89 -10.90 1.90
C GLY A 18 1.96 -10.15 1.10
N TRP A 19 3.12 -10.77 0.85
CA TRP A 19 4.20 -10.16 0.06
C TRP A 19 3.81 -9.93 -1.40
N LEU A 20 3.02 -10.82 -1.99
CA LEU A 20 2.49 -10.64 -3.35
C LEU A 20 1.53 -9.44 -3.40
N ALA A 21 0.66 -9.29 -2.40
CA ALA A 21 -0.24 -8.15 -2.30
C ALA A 21 0.54 -6.83 -2.18
N THR A 22 1.52 -6.78 -1.28
CA THR A 22 2.40 -5.60 -1.11
C THR A 22 3.11 -5.23 -2.40
N LEU A 23 3.68 -6.22 -3.11
CA LEU A 23 4.36 -5.98 -4.39
C LEU A 23 3.43 -5.43 -5.45
N ILE A 24 2.21 -5.98 -5.59
CA ILE A 24 1.23 -5.50 -6.57
C ILE A 24 0.82 -4.05 -6.27
N CYS A 25 0.57 -3.71 -5.00
CA CYS A 25 0.25 -2.34 -4.61
C CYS A 25 1.41 -1.38 -4.89
N ALA A 26 2.64 -1.78 -4.60
CA ALA A 26 3.83 -0.96 -4.89
C ALA A 26 4.02 -0.71 -6.39
N LEU A 27 3.78 -1.73 -7.23
CA LEU A 27 3.87 -1.60 -8.69
C LEU A 27 2.75 -0.73 -9.28
N ASP A 28 1.54 -0.85 -8.75
CA ASP A 28 0.41 0.00 -9.12
C ASP A 28 0.71 1.47 -8.80
N GLU A 29 1.28 1.76 -7.63
CA GLU A 29 1.70 3.11 -7.28
C GLU A 29 2.85 3.62 -8.14
N ALA A 30 3.89 2.80 -8.36
CA ALA A 30 4.98 3.15 -9.26
C ALA A 30 4.48 3.43 -10.69
N SER A 31 3.42 2.76 -11.16
CA SER A 31 2.87 3.01 -12.50
C SER A 31 2.25 4.40 -12.67
N ARG A 32 1.89 5.06 -11.55
CA ARG A 32 1.35 6.42 -11.51
C ARG A 32 2.44 7.49 -11.39
N ASP A 33 3.65 7.10 -11.01
CA ASP A 33 4.80 7.99 -10.92
C ASP A 33 5.31 8.34 -12.33
N PRO A 34 5.29 9.63 -12.73
CA PRO A 34 5.79 10.05 -14.04
C PRO A 34 7.29 9.76 -14.24
N ASP A 35 8.07 9.65 -13.15
CA ASP A 35 9.50 9.36 -13.21
C ASP A 35 9.79 7.85 -13.34
N PHE A 36 8.78 6.99 -13.10
CA PHE A 36 8.89 5.54 -13.30
C PHE A 36 8.63 5.13 -14.76
N ASP A 37 9.61 5.44 -15.59
CA ASP A 37 9.56 5.26 -17.04
C ASP A 37 9.81 3.82 -17.55
N ASP A 38 9.82 3.67 -18.88
CA ASP A 38 10.06 2.39 -19.54
C ASP A 38 11.46 1.80 -19.30
N TYR A 39 12.44 2.63 -18.96
CA TYR A 39 13.77 2.13 -18.60
C TYR A 39 13.72 1.38 -17.26
N HIS A 40 13.08 1.95 -16.25
CA HIS A 40 12.90 1.29 -14.95
C HIS A 40 12.09 -0.01 -15.06
N ARG A 41 11.03 -0.02 -15.88
CA ARG A 41 10.22 -1.23 -16.13
C ARG A 41 11.05 -2.35 -16.76
N ARG A 42 11.95 -2.03 -17.70
CA ARG A 42 12.85 -3.02 -18.30
C ARG A 42 13.81 -3.62 -17.28
N LEU A 43 14.40 -2.81 -16.40
CA LEU A 43 15.26 -3.30 -15.31
C LEU A 43 14.50 -4.24 -14.37
N LEU A 44 13.27 -3.88 -13.99
CA LEU A 44 12.43 -4.75 -13.16
C LEU A 44 12.17 -6.10 -13.83
N VAL A 45 11.85 -6.12 -15.12
CA VAL A 45 11.64 -7.37 -15.87
C VAL A 45 12.90 -8.22 -15.90
N GLN A 46 14.08 -7.62 -16.05
CA GLN A 46 15.35 -8.35 -16.00
C GLN A 46 15.58 -8.98 -14.61
N LEU A 47 15.38 -8.21 -13.53
CA LEU A 47 15.52 -8.71 -12.16
C LEU A 47 14.57 -9.88 -11.87
N LEU A 48 13.32 -9.79 -12.34
CA LEU A 48 12.34 -10.88 -12.18
C LEU A 48 12.72 -12.15 -12.96
N ARG A 49 13.37 -12.00 -14.12
CA ARG A 49 13.87 -13.14 -14.92
C ARG A 49 15.08 -13.81 -14.28
N GLU A 50 15.95 -13.04 -13.63
CA GLU A 50 17.11 -13.55 -12.90
C GLU A 50 16.70 -14.26 -11.59
N GLY A 51 15.48 -14.02 -11.10
CA GLY A 51 14.88 -14.71 -9.95
C GLY A 51 15.32 -14.17 -8.59
N ALA A 52 16.52 -13.58 -8.50
CA ALA A 52 16.96 -12.86 -7.30
C ALA A 52 17.93 -11.72 -7.66
N PRO A 53 17.79 -10.54 -7.04
CA PRO A 53 18.74 -9.44 -7.22
C PRO A 53 20.10 -9.79 -6.59
N SER A 54 21.19 -9.26 -7.18
CA SER A 54 22.53 -9.39 -6.58
C SER A 54 22.63 -8.68 -5.23
N ALA A 55 23.53 -9.14 -4.37
CA ALA A 55 23.75 -8.54 -3.04
C ALA A 55 24.07 -7.03 -3.10
N ALA A 56 24.77 -6.59 -4.14
CA ALA A 56 25.08 -5.18 -4.35
C ALA A 56 23.82 -4.34 -4.62
N VAL A 57 22.88 -4.89 -5.40
CA VAL A 57 21.59 -4.23 -5.69
C VAL A 57 20.74 -4.14 -4.43
N VAL A 58 20.66 -5.23 -3.66
CA VAL A 58 19.93 -5.25 -2.37
C VAL A 58 20.51 -4.22 -1.40
N ALA A 59 21.83 -4.16 -1.24
CA ALA A 59 22.49 -3.19 -0.37
C ALA A 59 22.22 -1.74 -0.80
N ALA A 60 22.27 -1.46 -2.11
CA ALA A 60 21.95 -0.14 -2.64
C ALA A 60 20.48 0.24 -2.39
N ALA A 61 19.54 -0.69 -2.56
CA ALA A 61 18.13 -0.48 -2.29
C ALA A 61 17.87 -0.19 -0.81
N HIS A 62 18.47 -0.96 0.09
CA HIS A 62 18.36 -0.76 1.54
C HIS A 62 18.86 0.63 1.95
N ARG A 63 20.04 1.04 1.45
CA ARG A 63 20.58 2.38 1.73
C ARG A 63 19.62 3.48 1.28
N ARG A 64 19.07 3.37 0.06
CA ARG A 64 18.13 4.35 -0.49
C ARG A 64 16.84 4.43 0.33
N MET A 65 16.33 3.29 0.80
CA MET A 65 15.15 3.22 1.65
C MET A 65 15.42 3.93 2.99
N THR A 66 16.55 3.65 3.63
CA THR A 66 16.93 4.30 4.89
C THR A 66 17.10 5.82 4.74
N GLU A 67 17.71 6.27 3.64
CA GLU A 67 17.83 7.70 3.31
C GLU A 67 16.45 8.35 3.15
N PHE A 68 15.53 7.68 2.45
CA PHE A 68 14.17 8.14 2.25
C PHE A 68 13.38 8.23 3.57
N GLU A 69 13.38 7.16 4.37
CA GLU A 69 12.72 7.13 5.70
C GLU A 69 13.26 8.24 6.61
N SER A 70 14.57 8.46 6.58
CA SER A 70 15.22 9.53 7.34
C SER A 70 14.83 10.93 6.83
N GLY A 71 14.58 11.08 5.53
CA GLY A 71 14.03 12.29 4.93
C GLY A 71 12.60 12.54 5.40
N LEU A 72 11.75 11.52 5.25
CA LEU A 72 10.34 11.57 5.64
C LEU A 72 10.16 11.91 7.13
N ALA A 73 10.99 11.32 8.01
CA ALA A 73 10.97 11.62 9.43
C ALA A 73 11.33 13.09 9.72
N ARG A 74 12.32 13.65 9.01
CA ARG A 74 12.70 15.06 9.13
C ARG A 74 11.58 15.98 8.63
N ASP A 75 10.97 15.65 7.51
CA ASP A 75 9.88 16.43 6.94
C ASP A 75 8.66 16.42 7.88
N HIS A 76 8.35 15.27 8.48
CA HIS A 76 7.27 15.16 9.47
C HIS A 76 7.54 15.99 10.74
N GLN A 77 8.78 16.03 11.22
CA GLN A 77 9.17 16.88 12.35
C GLN A 77 9.16 18.38 12.02
N ALA A 78 9.31 18.73 10.75
CA ALA A 78 9.27 20.11 10.28
C ALA A 78 7.85 20.61 10.01
N LEU A 79 6.83 19.74 10.00
CA LEU A 79 5.44 20.19 9.95
C LEU A 79 5.11 20.94 11.26
N PRO A 80 4.60 22.18 11.19
CA PRO A 80 4.15 22.88 12.38
C PRO A 80 3.03 22.09 13.06
N ASP A 81 3.00 22.11 14.39
CA ASP A 81 1.88 21.55 15.16
C ASP A 81 0.57 22.07 14.58
N THR A 82 -0.22 21.17 14.01
CA THR A 82 -1.54 21.51 13.51
C THR A 82 -2.33 22.01 14.73
N PRO A 83 -2.85 23.26 14.74
CA PRO A 83 -3.64 23.73 15.86
C PRO A 83 -4.78 22.75 16.07
N ALA A 84 -4.97 22.32 17.32
CA ALA A 84 -6.00 21.37 17.70
C ALA A 84 -7.32 21.76 17.01
N LEU A 85 -7.86 20.85 16.20
CA LEU A 85 -9.19 21.00 15.65
C LEU A 85 -10.13 21.30 16.83
N PRO A 86 -11.00 22.32 16.74
CA PRO A 86 -11.98 22.57 17.80
C PRO A 86 -12.76 21.27 18.03
N SER A 87 -12.92 20.92 19.30
CA SER A 87 -13.59 19.70 19.74
C SER A 87 -14.91 19.52 19.00
N ALA A 88 -15.13 18.31 18.47
CA ALA A 88 -16.34 17.98 17.73
C ALA A 88 -17.59 18.37 18.53
N PRO A 89 -18.63 18.94 17.88
CA PRO A 89 -19.88 19.23 18.54
C PRO A 89 -20.45 17.95 19.19
N PRO A 90 -21.20 18.07 20.29
CA PRO A 90 -21.71 16.92 21.03
C PRO A 90 -22.47 15.98 20.09
N ALA A 91 -22.22 14.68 20.24
CA ALA A 91 -22.82 13.64 19.43
C ALA A 91 -24.36 13.84 19.36
N ARG A 92 -24.89 14.08 18.16
CA ARG A 92 -26.34 14.04 17.92
C ARG A 92 -26.84 12.68 18.41
N GLN A 93 -27.79 12.70 19.34
CA GLN A 93 -28.38 11.50 19.93
C GLN A 93 -28.76 10.52 18.83
N ARG A 94 -28.12 9.34 18.83
CA ARG A 94 -28.42 8.25 17.91
C ARG A 94 -29.87 7.82 18.19
N PRO A 95 -30.79 7.86 17.22
CA PRO A 95 -32.13 7.32 17.44
C PRO A 95 -32.01 5.83 17.77
N SER A 96 -32.61 5.41 18.89
CA SER A 96 -32.67 4.00 19.26
C SER A 96 -33.51 3.25 18.23
N LEU A 97 -32.88 2.33 17.51
CA LEU A 97 -33.59 1.37 16.68
C LEU A 97 -34.11 0.26 17.60
N THR A 98 -35.41 0.25 17.88
CA THR A 98 -36.06 -0.86 18.54
C THR A 98 -36.30 -1.96 17.50
N LEU A 99 -35.66 -3.11 17.70
CA LEU A 99 -35.85 -4.28 16.86
C LEU A 99 -37.24 -4.89 17.16
N VAL A 100 -38.21 -4.68 16.27
CA VAL A 100 -39.53 -5.33 16.38
C VAL A 100 -39.41 -6.72 15.76
N GLY A 101 -39.16 -7.72 16.60
CA GLY A 101 -39.19 -9.12 16.19
C GLY A 101 -40.64 -9.56 15.92
N SER A 102 -41.02 -9.69 14.66
CA SER A 102 -42.23 -10.41 14.26
C SER A 102 -41.87 -11.87 13.99
N SER A 103 -41.98 -12.71 15.02
CA SER A 103 -41.99 -14.17 14.84
C SER A 103 -43.38 -14.61 14.36
N SER A 104 -43.54 -14.70 13.04
CA SER A 104 -44.65 -15.46 12.45
C SER A 104 -44.24 -16.93 12.38
N ARG A 105 -44.99 -17.77 13.09
CA ARG A 105 -45.02 -19.22 12.92
C ARG A 105 -45.74 -19.59 11.63
#